data_AF-A0A8H6SRT0-F1
#
_entry.id   AF-A0A8H6SRT0-F1
#
_cell.length_a   1.000
_cell.length_b   1.000
_cell.length_c   1.000
_cell.angle_alpha   90.00
_cell.angle_beta   90.00
_cell.angle_gamma   90.00
#
_symmetry.space_group_name_H-M   'P 1'
#
loop_
_entity.id
_entity.type
_entity.pdbx_description
1 polymer ?
#
loop_
_entity_poly.entity_id
_entity_poly.type
_entity_poly.pdbx_seq_one_letter_code
_entity_poly.pdbx_strand_id
1 'polypeptide(L)'
;MLTHLELFMNAAPWMTPLLAAAFPALTHLALFDLCHLDVIKSLLETQPRLAVLAFVYMADQAFWDHDLLRARLAEVGADDPRFAIVGLTDFECDWERGAWGGQDYWCVAEEDIARRRAEKFKSHS
;
A
#
# COMPACT_ATOMS: atom_id res chain seq x y z
N MET A 1 17.30 -6.47 10.00
CA MET A 1 17.06 -5.50 8.90
C MET A 1 15.57 -5.46 8.69
N LEU A 2 14.93 -4.29 8.83
CA LEU A 2 13.48 -4.16 8.67
C LEU A 2 13.15 -3.99 7.18
N THR A 3 12.30 -4.87 6.65
CA THR A 3 11.87 -4.88 5.23
C THR A 3 10.38 -4.59 5.07
N HIS A 4 9.58 -4.84 6.10
CA HIS A 4 8.14 -4.63 6.14
C HIS A 4 7.81 -3.65 7.27
N LEU A 5 6.93 -2.69 7.01
CA LEU A 5 6.45 -1.73 8.00
C LEU A 5 4.99 -1.42 7.74
N GLU A 6 4.21 -1.34 8.81
CA GLU A 6 2.79 -1.01 8.79
C GLU A 6 2.57 0.26 9.63
N LEU A 7 1.87 1.25 9.09
CA LEU A 7 1.56 2.50 9.76
C LEU A 7 0.05 2.62 9.96
N PHE A 8 -0.39 2.45 11.21
CA PHE A 8 -1.79 2.57 11.67
C PHE A 8 -2.22 4.00 12.02
N MET A 9 -1.37 4.98 11.72
CA MET A 9 -1.57 6.38 12.09
C MET A 9 -1.59 7.24 10.82
N ASN A 10 -2.15 8.45 10.94
CA ASN A 10 -2.08 9.44 9.87
C ASN A 10 -0.60 9.76 9.58
N ALA A 11 -0.08 9.13 8.53
CA ALA A 11 1.27 9.36 8.04
C ALA A 11 1.31 10.78 7.50
N ALA A 12 2.18 11.61 8.09
CA ALA A 12 2.34 12.98 7.65
C ALA A 12 3.46 13.09 6.60
N PRO A 13 3.41 14.07 5.67
CA PRO A 13 4.43 14.20 4.62
C PRO A 13 5.86 14.30 5.14
N TRP A 14 6.06 14.91 6.32
CA TRP A 14 7.40 15.03 6.93
C TRP A 14 8.02 13.69 7.35
N MET A 15 7.22 12.62 7.45
CA MET A 15 7.70 11.29 7.82
C MET A 15 8.42 10.58 6.66
N THR A 16 8.13 10.92 5.40
CA THR A 16 8.69 10.22 4.24
C THR A 16 10.23 10.23 4.18
N PRO A 17 10.94 11.37 4.39
CA PRO A 17 12.40 11.36 4.44
C PRO A 17 12.94 10.61 5.67
N LEU A 18 12.21 10.61 6.79
CA LEU A 18 12.63 9.89 7.99
C LEU A 18 12.55 8.38 7.81
N LEU A 19 11.49 7.89 7.16
CA LEU A 19 11.36 6.48 6.82
C LEU A 19 12.50 6.03 5.89
N ALA A 20 12.90 6.87 4.93
CA ALA A 20 14.03 6.59 4.03
C ALA A 20 15.35 6.44 4.78
N ALA A 21 15.60 7.36 5.70
CA ALA A 21 16.84 7.39 6.47
C ALA A 21 16.88 6.26 7.53
N ALA A 22 15.77 6.03 8.23
CA ALA A 22 15.70 5.06 9.33
C ALA A 22 15.65 3.61 8.83
N PHE A 23 15.00 3.37 7.68
CA PHE A 23 14.75 2.03 7.16
C PHE A 23 15.25 1.87 5.72
N PRO A 24 16.56 1.91 5.49
CA PRO A 24 17.13 1.90 4.14
C PRO A 24 16.84 0.60 3.36
N ALA A 25 16.43 -0.47 4.04
CA ALA A 25 16.09 -1.76 3.45
C ALA A 25 14.59 -2.01 3.32
N LEU A 26 13.75 -1.00 3.59
CA LEU A 26 12.31 -1.12 3.49
C LEU A 26 11.89 -1.40 2.05
N THR A 27 11.16 -2.51 1.85
CA THR A 27 10.63 -2.92 0.56
C THR A 27 9.10 -3.00 0.55
N HIS A 28 8.48 -3.16 1.72
CA HIS A 28 7.04 -3.29 1.88
C HIS A 28 6.56 -2.27 2.92
N LEU A 29 5.64 -1.40 2.52
CA LEU A 29 5.06 -0.39 3.40
C LEU A 29 3.55 -0.41 3.26
N ALA A 30 2.84 -0.55 4.38
CA ALA A 30 1.39 -0.44 4.45
C ALA A 30 0.99 0.86 5.18
N LEU A 31 0.01 1.56 4.62
CA LEU A 31 -0.60 2.74 5.19
C LEU A 31 -2.08 2.41 5.45
N PHE A 32 -2.49 2.48 6.72
CA PHE A 32 -3.85 2.17 7.13
C PHE A 32 -4.65 3.43 7.41
N ASP A 33 -5.77 3.56 6.71
CA ASP A 33 -6.72 4.66 6.85
C ASP A 33 -6.08 6.07 6.84
N LEU A 34 -6.91 7.11 6.80
CA LEU A 34 -6.54 8.52 7.08
C LEU A 34 -5.16 9.00 6.59
N CYS A 35 -4.72 8.60 5.39
CA CYS A 35 -3.45 9.02 4.81
C CYS A 35 -3.68 10.15 3.82
N HIS A 36 -2.87 11.20 3.88
CA HIS A 36 -2.88 12.24 2.87
C HIS A 36 -2.34 11.69 1.54
N LEU A 37 -3.05 11.95 0.44
CA LEU A 37 -2.63 11.54 -0.90
C LEU A 37 -1.20 11.98 -1.24
N ASP A 38 -0.77 13.15 -0.77
CA ASP A 38 0.58 13.69 -0.96
C ASP A 38 1.66 12.81 -0.33
N VAL A 39 1.33 12.05 0.73
CA VAL A 39 2.25 11.13 1.40
C VAL A 39 2.51 9.92 0.52
N ILE A 40 1.45 9.37 -0.09
CA ILE A 40 1.56 8.25 -1.03
C ILE A 40 2.48 8.66 -2.18
N LYS A 41 2.22 9.81 -2.79
CA LYS A 41 3.04 10.36 -3.87
C LYS A 41 4.49 10.56 -3.44
N SER A 42 4.70 11.21 -2.30
CA SER A 42 6.05 11.46 -1.76
C SER A 42 6.81 10.17 -1.46
N LEU A 43 6.16 9.14 -0.91
CA LEU A 43 6.78 7.83 -0.66
C LEU A 43 7.19 7.16 -1.97
N LEU A 44 6.32 7.17 -2.98
CA LEU A 44 6.66 6.60 -4.28
C LEU A 44 7.85 7.32 -4.92
N GLU A 45 7.92 8.65 -4.83
CA GLU A 45 9.02 9.45 -5.37
C GLU A 45 10.34 9.27 -4.60
N THR A 46 10.28 9.19 -3.27
CA THR A 46 11.47 9.19 -2.41
C THR A 46 11.98 7.79 -2.04
N GLN A 47 11.19 6.75 -2.28
CA GLN A 47 11.52 5.37 -1.92
C GLN A 47 11.54 4.45 -3.15
N PRO A 48 12.54 4.59 -4.05
CA PRO A 48 12.63 3.76 -5.27
C PRO A 48 12.77 2.26 -4.97
N ARG A 49 13.16 1.89 -3.74
CA ARG A 49 13.37 0.50 -3.32
C ARG A 49 12.09 -0.22 -2.88
N LEU A 50 10.98 0.50 -2.66
CA LEU A 50 9.72 -0.13 -2.34
C LEU A 50 9.35 -1.10 -3.47
N ALA A 51 9.11 -2.35 -3.11
CA ALA A 51 8.49 -3.35 -3.97
C ALA A 51 6.97 -3.20 -3.92
N VAL A 52 6.44 -2.90 -2.73
CA VAL A 52 5.00 -2.75 -2.43
C VAL A 52 4.79 -1.55 -1.51
N LEU A 53 3.87 -0.67 -1.91
CA LEU A 53 3.21 0.33 -1.10
C LEU A 53 1.72 0.01 -1.09
N ALA A 54 1.22 -0.56 0.00
CA ALA A 54 -0.18 -0.91 0.16
C ALA A 54 -0.92 0.23 0.89
N PHE A 55 -1.98 0.75 0.30
CA PHE A 55 -2.97 1.53 1.04
C PHE A 55 -4.11 0.59 1.45
N VAL A 56 -4.30 0.43 2.76
CA VAL A 56 -5.25 -0.50 3.35
C VAL A 56 -6.38 0.30 3.98
N TYR A 57 -7.62 -0.02 3.62
CA TYR A 57 -8.81 0.64 4.17
C TYR A 57 -9.82 -0.37 4.70
N MET A 58 -10.53 0.00 5.75
CA MET A 58 -11.61 -0.81 6.31
C MET A 58 -12.88 -0.68 5.45
N ALA A 59 -13.21 -1.73 4.70
CA ALA A 59 -14.29 -1.78 3.71
C ALA A 59 -15.70 -1.88 4.32
N ASP A 60 -15.81 -2.14 5.62
CA ASP A 60 -17.07 -2.21 6.37
C ASP A 60 -17.44 -0.86 7.02
N GLN A 61 -16.54 0.12 6.99
CA GLN A 61 -16.81 1.44 7.55
C GLN A 61 -17.69 2.26 6.61
N ALA A 62 -19.00 2.26 6.89
CA ALA A 62 -20.05 3.00 6.18
C ALA A 62 -19.84 4.53 6.07
N PHE A 63 -18.79 5.08 6.69
CA PHE A 63 -18.46 6.50 6.69
C PHE A 63 -17.76 6.97 5.40
N TRP A 64 -17.31 6.05 4.55
CA TRP A 64 -16.54 6.39 3.35
C TRP A 64 -17.24 5.95 2.06
N ASP A 65 -17.29 6.86 1.08
CA ASP A 65 -17.54 6.48 -0.30
C ASP A 65 -16.28 5.78 -0.83
N HIS A 66 -16.28 4.45 -0.74
CA HIS A 66 -15.14 3.61 -1.13
C HIS A 66 -14.82 3.72 -2.62
N ASP A 67 -15.81 3.98 -3.47
CA ASP A 67 -15.60 4.14 -4.91
C ASP A 67 -14.87 5.47 -5.19
N LEU A 68 -15.30 6.55 -4.53
CA LEU A 68 -14.62 7.84 -4.61
C LEU A 68 -13.19 7.76 -4.06
N LEU A 69 -12.99 7.11 -2.91
CA LEU A 69 -11.67 6.93 -2.32
C LEU A 69 -10.75 6.14 -3.25
N ARG A 70 -11.25 5.00 -3.78
CA ARG A 70 -10.52 4.17 -4.72
C ARG A 70 -10.18 4.94 -5.99
N ALA A 71 -11.09 5.74 -6.54
CA ALA A 71 -10.83 6.58 -7.70
C ALA A 71 -9.72 7.61 -7.43
N ARG A 72 -9.77 8.32 -6.31
CA ARG A 72 -8.76 9.32 -5.94
C ARG A 72 -7.38 8.71 -5.66
N LEU A 73 -7.35 7.55 -4.99
CA LEU A 73 -6.10 6.83 -4.75
C LEU A 73 -5.53 6.26 -6.06
N ALA A 74 -6.41 5.78 -6.94
CA ALA A 74 -6.01 5.36 -8.27
C ALA A 74 -5.40 6.55 -9.02
N GLU A 75 -5.98 7.75 -9.02
CA GLU A 75 -5.34 8.91 -9.68
C GLU A 75 -3.92 9.21 -9.17
N VAL A 76 -3.65 9.01 -7.88
CA VAL A 76 -2.36 9.35 -7.26
C VAL A 76 -1.28 8.31 -7.55
N GLY A 77 -1.65 7.04 -7.68
CA GLY A 77 -0.71 5.94 -7.87
C GLY A 77 -0.99 5.02 -9.05
N ALA A 78 -1.90 5.40 -9.96
CA ALA A 78 -2.40 4.57 -11.07
C ALA A 78 -1.27 3.97 -11.90
N ASP A 79 -0.26 4.80 -12.17
CA ASP A 79 0.83 4.44 -13.06
C ASP A 79 2.02 3.81 -12.34
N ASP A 80 2.03 3.82 -11.01
CA ASP A 80 3.14 3.29 -10.24
C ASP A 80 2.98 1.78 -10.01
N PRO A 81 3.91 0.95 -10.54
CA PRO A 81 3.83 -0.50 -10.44
C PRO A 81 4.20 -1.03 -9.04
N ARG A 82 4.24 -0.17 -8.02
CA ARG A 82 4.48 -0.54 -6.62
C ARG A 82 3.29 -0.22 -5.73
N PHE A 83 2.26 0.49 -6.20
CA PHE A 83 1.20 1.00 -5.33
C PHE A 83 -0.08 0.17 -5.43
N ALA A 84 -0.54 -0.49 -4.37
CA ALA A 84 -1.78 -1.27 -4.34
C ALA A 84 -2.80 -0.68 -3.36
N ILE A 85 -4.10 -0.87 -3.66
CA ILE A 85 -5.22 -0.47 -2.79
C ILE A 85 -5.93 -1.75 -2.34
N VAL A 86 -5.96 -2.01 -1.04
CA VAL A 86 -6.54 -3.22 -0.46
C VAL A 86 -7.66 -2.86 0.51
N GLY A 87 -8.83 -3.44 0.30
CA GLY A 87 -9.96 -3.33 1.23
C GLY A 87 -9.94 -4.50 2.21
N LEU A 88 -10.06 -4.20 3.50
CA LEU A 88 -10.14 -5.18 4.58
C LEU A 88 -11.48 -5.12 5.29
N THR A 89 -12.04 -6.26 5.66
CA THR A 89 -13.27 -6.31 6.47
C THR A 89 -12.95 -6.43 7.96
N ASP A 90 -11.88 -7.14 8.29
CA ASP A 90 -11.47 -7.39 9.67
C ASP A 90 -9.96 -7.56 9.70
N PHE A 91 -9.27 -6.62 10.36
CA PHE A 91 -7.82 -6.64 10.47
C PHE A 91 -7.31 -7.78 11.36
N GLU A 92 -8.01 -8.10 12.45
CA GLU A 92 -7.58 -9.15 13.38
C GLU A 92 -7.67 -10.51 12.70
N CYS A 93 -8.79 -10.80 12.04
CA CYS A 93 -8.96 -12.02 11.26
C CYS A 93 -7.93 -12.14 10.10
N ASP A 94 -7.58 -11.03 9.46
CA ASP A 94 -6.61 -11.03 8.36
C ASP A 94 -5.18 -11.25 8.88
N TRP A 95 -4.83 -10.59 9.99
CA TRP A 95 -3.54 -10.79 10.66
C TRP A 95 -3.36 -12.22 11.16
N GLU A 96 -4.37 -12.80 11.81
CA GLU A 96 -4.33 -14.19 12.25
C GLU A 96 -4.10 -15.13 11.06
N ARG A 97 -4.83 -14.92 9.97
CA ARG A 97 -4.70 -15.72 8.75
C ARG A 97 -3.28 -15.65 8.18
N GLY A 98 -2.68 -14.46 8.10
CA GLY A 98 -1.30 -14.28 7.66
C GLY A 98 -0.31 -14.97 8.59
N ALA A 99 -0.51 -14.89 9.92
CA ALA A 99 0.33 -15.57 10.91
C ALA A 99 0.32 -17.10 10.76
N TRP A 100 -0.79 -17.67 10.28
CA TRP A 100 -0.92 -19.10 9.96
C TRP A 100 -0.44 -19.48 8.54
N GLY A 101 0.15 -18.54 7.80
CA GLY A 101 0.62 -18.76 6.41
C GLY A 101 -0.50 -18.79 5.38
N GLY A 102 -1.68 -18.27 5.73
CA GLY A 102 -2.78 -18.06 4.80
C GLY A 102 -2.61 -16.80 3.95
N GLN A 103 -3.57 -16.55 3.06
CA GLN A 103 -3.58 -15.39 2.19
C GLN A 103 -4.14 -14.16 2.93
N ASP A 104 -3.26 -13.25 3.32
CA ASP A 104 -3.57 -11.98 3.99
C ASP A 104 -3.58 -10.80 2.98
N TYR A 105 -3.75 -9.58 3.49
CA TYR A 105 -3.76 -8.37 2.67
C TYR A 105 -2.44 -8.12 1.94
N TRP A 106 -1.30 -8.58 2.48
CA TRP A 106 -0.01 -8.46 1.82
C TRP A 106 0.03 -9.29 0.55
N CYS A 107 -0.43 -10.55 0.62
CA CYS A 107 -0.57 -11.40 -0.56
C CYS A 107 -1.44 -10.73 -1.63
N VAL A 108 -2.57 -10.12 -1.24
CA VAL A 108 -3.47 -9.41 -2.17
C VAL A 108 -2.76 -8.22 -2.82
N ALA A 109 -2.01 -7.43 -2.06
CA ALA A 109 -1.25 -6.28 -2.58
C ALA A 109 -0.17 -6.72 -3.58
N GLU A 110 0.58 -7.77 -3.25
CA GLU A 110 1.63 -8.33 -4.11
C GLU A 110 1.08 -8.90 -5.41
N GLU A 111 -0.03 -9.66 -5.34
CA GLU A 111 -0.70 -10.22 -6.51
C GLU A 111 -1.19 -9.12 -7.46
N ASP A 112 -1.80 -8.06 -6.94
CA ASP A 112 -2.27 -6.94 -7.75
C ASP A 112 -1.12 -6.20 -8.46
N ILE A 113 0.00 -5.99 -7.74
CA ILE A 113 1.21 -5.41 -8.31
C ILE A 113 1.81 -6.32 -9.39
N ALA A 114 1.92 -7.62 -9.12
CA ALA A 114 2.45 -8.59 -10.07
C ALA A 114 1.60 -8.65 -11.34
N ARG A 115 0.27 -8.65 -11.20
CA ARG A 115 -0.69 -8.60 -12.31
C ARG A 115 -0.49 -7.35 -13.16
N ARG A 116 -0.42 -6.16 -12.55
CA ARG A 116 -0.22 -4.88 -13.29
C ARG A 116 1.14 -4.82 -13.99
N ARG A 117 2.20 -5.34 -13.38
CA ARG A 117 3.52 -5.46 -14.03
C ARG A 117 3.45 -6.36 -15.26
N ALA A 118 2.76 -7.50 -15.16
CA ALA A 118 2.58 -8.41 -16.27
C ALA A 118 1.76 -7.80 -17.42
N GLU A 119 0.70 -7.05 -17.09
CA GLU A 119 -0.13 -6.33 -18.08
C GLU A 119 0.66 -5.24 -18.81
N LYS A 120 1.46 -4.46 -18.08
CA LYS A 120 2.33 -3.42 -18.66
C LYS A 120 3.41 -4.01 -19.57
N PHE A 121 3.95 -5.18 -19.22
CA PHE A 121 4.90 -5.88 -20.09
C PHE A 121 4.23 -6.30 -21.41
N LYS A 122 3.02 -6.86 -21.36
CA LYS A 122 2.26 -7.28 -22.54
C LYS A 122 1.87 -6.11 -23.46
N SER A 123 1.61 -4.91 -22.93
CA SER A 123 1.23 -3.76 -23.73
C SER A 123 2.39 -3.08 -24.48
N HIS A 124 3.63 -3.42 -24.13
CA HIS A 124 4.86 -2.89 -24.76
C HIS A 124 5.64 -3.96 -25.55
N SER A 125 5.07 -5.16 -25.70
CA SER A 125 5.62 -6.29 -26.48
C SER A 125 4.95 -6.35 -27.85
#